data_AF-A0A5N4A8U8-F1
#
_entry.id   AF-A0A5N4A8U8-F1
#
_cell.length_a   1.000
_cell.length_b   1.000
_cell.length_c   1.000
_cell.angle_alpha   90.00
_cell.angle_beta   90.00
_cell.angle_gamma   90.00
#
_symmetry.space_group_name_H-M   'P 1'
#
loop_
_entity.id
_entity.type
_entity.pdbx_description
1 polymer ?
#
loop_
_entity_poly.entity_id
_entity_poly.type
_entity_poly.pdbx_seq_one_letter_code
_entity_poly.pdbx_strand_id
1 'polypeptide(L)'
;MNENIGVYFILIYIATIRGEFVYRNPSGSQEAITHTLARYRRYTRCESNLQFQCDSNDCVSKEMVCDGKADCPNADDEKLKECEGLPCNPHTSFRCDYGPCLS
;
A
#
# COMPACT_ATOMS: atom_id res chain seq x y z
N MET A 1 -32.15 12.57 40.16
CA MET A 1 -31.77 11.37 39.40
C MET A 1 -32.18 11.65 37.97
N ASN A 2 -31.20 11.90 37.09
CA ASN A 2 -31.44 12.65 35.85
C ASN A 2 -32.23 11.82 34.83
N GLU A 3 -33.42 12.31 34.48
CA GLU A 3 -34.33 11.84 33.42
C GLU A 3 -33.66 11.72 32.01
N ASN A 4 -32.42 12.18 31.87
CA ASN A 4 -31.69 12.23 30.60
C ASN A 4 -30.75 11.04 30.36
N ILE A 5 -30.49 10.19 31.38
CA ILE A 5 -29.60 9.05 31.22
C ILE A 5 -30.21 7.98 30.29
N GLY A 6 -31.52 7.71 30.43
CA GLY A 6 -32.21 6.74 29.57
C GLY A 6 -32.24 7.17 28.10
N VAL A 7 -32.41 8.47 27.84
CA VAL A 7 -32.37 9.03 26.48
C VAL A 7 -30.98 8.89 25.87
N TYR A 8 -29.91 9.11 26.65
CA TYR A 8 -28.53 8.94 26.17
C TYR A 8 -28.22 7.50 25.73
N PHE A 9 -28.63 6.50 26.51
CA PHE A 9 -28.42 5.10 26.13
C PHE A 9 -29.21 4.68 24.89
N ILE A 10 -30.44 5.18 24.74
CA ILE A 10 -31.25 4.94 23.54
C ILE A 10 -30.60 5.57 22.31
N LEU A 11 -30.07 6.79 22.42
CA LEU A 11 -29.36 7.45 21.32
C LEU A 11 -28.06 6.72 20.93
N ILE A 12 -27.29 6.24 21.90
CA ILE A 12 -26.08 5.43 21.64
C ILE A 12 -26.45 4.09 21.00
N TYR A 13 -27.50 3.42 21.50
CA TYR A 13 -27.97 2.15 20.93
C TYR A 13 -28.47 2.33 19.49
N ILE A 14 -29.26 3.37 19.22
CA ILE A 14 -29.69 3.72 17.86
C ILE A 14 -28.49 4.05 16.97
N ALA A 15 -27.49 4.79 17.46
CA ALA A 15 -26.26 5.09 16.70
C ALA A 15 -25.45 3.83 16.37
N THR A 16 -25.41 2.85 17.29
CA THR A 16 -24.70 1.57 17.06
C THR A 16 -25.46 0.60 16.14
N ILE A 17 -26.80 0.53 16.20
CA ILE A 17 -27.62 -0.30 15.30
C ILE A 17 -27.74 0.33 13.91
N ARG A 18 -27.71 1.67 13.81
CA ARG A 18 -27.71 2.40 12.52
C ARG A 18 -26.31 2.59 11.93
N GLY A 19 -25.26 2.05 12.56
CA GLY A 19 -23.90 2.07 12.00
C GLY A 19 -23.31 3.48 11.84
N GLU A 20 -23.66 4.42 12.71
CA GLU A 20 -23.07 5.76 12.68
C GLU A 20 -21.79 5.83 13.53
N PHE A 21 -20.78 5.05 13.14
CA PHE A 21 -19.40 5.51 13.26
C PHE A 21 -18.94 5.94 11.86
N VAL A 22 -19.58 7.00 11.36
CA VAL A 22 -19.18 7.66 10.12
C VAL A 22 -17.89 8.41 10.42
N TYR A 23 -16.75 7.87 10.00
CA TYR A 23 -15.55 8.68 9.80
C TYR A 23 -15.92 9.77 8.79
N ARG A 24 -16.12 10.99 9.27
CA ARG A 24 -16.59 12.11 8.46
C ARG A 24 -15.49 12.52 7.49
N ASN A 25 -15.58 12.07 6.24
CA ASN A 25 -14.91 12.72 5.12
C ASN A 25 -15.93 13.69 4.49
N PRO A 26 -15.65 15.01 4.38
CA PRO A 26 -16.66 16.04 4.08
C PRO A 26 -17.04 16.14 2.59
N SER A 27 -17.30 15.03 1.92
CA SER A 27 -17.82 15.04 0.54
C SER A 27 -18.77 13.87 0.29
N GLY A 28 -20.02 14.07 0.72
CA GLY A 28 -21.12 13.22 0.32
C GLY A 28 -21.40 13.36 -1.18
N SER A 29 -20.99 12.36 -1.96
CA SER A 29 -21.64 11.94 -3.20
C SER A 29 -21.30 10.48 -3.45
N GLN A 30 -22.23 9.68 -3.98
CA GLN A 30 -22.00 8.27 -4.34
C GLN A 30 -20.81 8.08 -5.32
N GLU A 31 -20.40 9.16 -6.00
CA GLU A 31 -19.22 9.22 -6.87
C GLU A 31 -17.89 9.14 -6.08
N ALA A 32 -17.88 9.55 -4.80
CA ALA A 32 -16.72 9.49 -3.93
C ALA A 32 -16.33 8.05 -3.56
N ILE A 33 -17.27 7.10 -3.49
CA ILE A 33 -16.96 5.68 -3.20
C ILE A 33 -16.25 5.05 -4.39
N THR A 34 -16.76 5.26 -5.61
CA THR A 34 -16.11 4.76 -6.84
C THR A 34 -14.73 5.37 -7.04
N HIS A 35 -14.55 6.67 -6.75
CA HIS A 35 -13.25 7.34 -6.86
C HIS A 35 -12.28 6.91 -5.74
N THR A 36 -12.78 6.68 -4.52
CA THR A 36 -11.99 6.13 -3.39
C THR A 36 -11.59 4.68 -3.63
N LEU A 37 -12.50 3.83 -4.12
CA LEU A 37 -12.19 2.46 -4.51
C LEU A 37 -11.28 2.41 -5.73
N ALA A 38 -11.43 3.30 -6.71
CA ALA A 38 -10.50 3.41 -7.82
C ALA A 38 -9.11 3.87 -7.35
N ARG A 39 -9.02 4.83 -6.42
CA ARG A 39 -7.77 5.27 -5.81
C ARG A 39 -7.14 4.18 -4.93
N TYR A 40 -7.94 3.41 -4.21
CA TYR A 40 -7.52 2.22 -3.48
C TYR A 40 -7.10 1.08 -4.43
N ARG A 41 -7.77 0.95 -5.58
CA ARG A 41 -7.42 0.01 -6.67
C ARG A 41 -6.13 0.41 -7.39
N ARG A 42 -5.83 1.71 -7.44
CA ARG A 42 -4.53 2.25 -7.85
C ARG A 42 -3.45 2.12 -6.78
N TYR A 43 -3.83 1.96 -5.52
CA TYR A 43 -2.90 1.66 -4.41
C TYR A 43 -2.62 0.16 -4.30
N THR A 44 -3.54 -0.70 -4.73
CA THR A 44 -3.40 -2.18 -4.75
C THR A 44 -2.83 -2.73 -6.07
N ARG A 45 -2.64 -1.88 -7.09
CA ARG A 45 -1.97 -2.27 -8.32
C ARG A 45 -0.82 -1.31 -8.58
N CYS A 46 0.40 -1.82 -8.50
CA CYS A 46 1.59 -1.03 -8.77
C CYS A 46 1.53 -0.44 -10.18
N GLU A 47 1.99 0.79 -10.31
CA GLU A 47 2.10 1.45 -11.60
C GLU A 47 3.20 0.75 -12.42
N SER A 48 2.78 -0.14 -13.34
CA SER A 48 3.67 -1.07 -14.05
C SER A 48 4.84 -0.43 -14.78
N ASN A 49 4.77 0.87 -15.07
CA ASN A 49 5.84 1.60 -15.74
C ASN A 49 6.95 2.01 -14.77
N LEU A 50 6.61 2.40 -13.54
CA LEU A 50 7.53 3.03 -12.58
C LEU A 50 7.79 2.18 -11.33
N GLN A 51 6.92 1.22 -11.06
CA GLN A 51 6.95 0.44 -9.82
C GLN A 51 7.10 -1.05 -10.12
N PHE A 52 7.69 -1.74 -9.15
CA PHE A 52 7.75 -3.19 -9.04
C PHE A 52 6.81 -3.64 -7.92
N GLN A 53 6.13 -4.76 -8.13
CA GLN A 53 5.21 -5.34 -7.17
C GLN A 53 5.90 -6.48 -6.42
N CYS A 54 6.08 -6.32 -5.11
CA CYS A 54 6.58 -7.37 -4.23
C CYS A 54 5.60 -8.54 -4.14
N ASP A 55 6.05 -9.71 -3.67
CA ASP A 55 5.17 -10.86 -3.47
C ASP A 55 4.10 -10.57 -2.38
N SER A 56 4.38 -9.62 -1.47
CA SER A 56 3.43 -9.09 -0.47
C SER A 56 2.31 -8.21 -1.06
N ASN A 57 2.39 -7.86 -2.35
CA ASN A 57 1.62 -6.81 -3.02
C ASN A 57 1.98 -5.37 -2.65
N ASP A 58 3.09 -5.16 -1.93
CA ASP A 58 3.65 -3.83 -1.78
C ASP A 58 4.29 -3.36 -3.09
N CYS A 59 4.34 -2.04 -3.26
CA CYS A 59 4.92 -1.42 -4.46
C CYS A 59 6.18 -0.66 -4.08
N VAL A 60 7.28 -0.97 -4.75
CA VAL A 60 8.56 -0.25 -4.64
C VAL A 60 8.91 0.40 -5.97
N SER A 61 9.77 1.41 -5.97
CA SER A 61 10.25 2.02 -7.22
C SER A 61 11.08 1.00 -8.00
N LYS A 62 10.97 0.98 -9.33
CA LYS A 62 11.86 0.16 -10.16
C LYS A 62 13.34 0.52 -10.00
N GLU A 63 13.63 1.75 -9.58
CA GLU A 63 15.00 2.20 -9.30
C GLU A 63 15.58 1.57 -8.03
N MET A 64 14.71 1.06 -7.15
CA MET A 64 15.09 0.36 -5.91
C MET A 64 15.18 -1.16 -6.12
N VAL A 65 14.92 -1.65 -7.33
CA VAL A 65 15.00 -3.09 -7.62
C VAL A 65 16.45 -3.44 -7.93
N CYS A 66 16.99 -4.41 -7.20
CA CYS A 66 18.36 -4.89 -7.32
C CYS A 66 19.41 -3.83 -6.98
N ASP A 67 19.09 -2.91 -6.08
CA ASP A 67 19.96 -1.79 -5.69
C ASP A 67 20.90 -2.13 -4.52
N GLY A 68 20.78 -3.34 -3.97
CA GLY A 68 21.56 -3.82 -2.83
C GLY A 68 20.85 -3.67 -1.49
N LYS A 69 19.65 -3.10 -1.45
CA LYS A 69 18.87 -2.86 -0.24
C LYS A 69 17.51 -3.55 -0.36
N ALA A 70 17.13 -4.24 0.71
CA ALA A 70 15.80 -4.83 0.78
C ALA A 70 14.75 -3.73 1.00
N ASP A 71 13.95 -3.43 -0.02
CA ASP A 71 12.81 -2.53 0.05
C ASP A 71 11.47 -3.29 0.07
N CYS A 72 11.41 -4.50 -0.48
CA CYS A 72 10.29 -5.40 -0.22
C CYS A 72 10.36 -6.05 1.18
N PRO A 73 9.22 -6.37 1.83
CA PRO A 73 9.21 -7.01 3.16
C PRO A 73 9.95 -8.35 3.23
N ASN A 74 9.99 -9.10 2.12
CA ASN A 74 10.71 -10.37 2.00
C ASN A 74 11.98 -10.26 1.13
N ALA A 75 12.45 -9.03 0.86
CA ALA A 75 13.58 -8.74 -0.03
C ALA A 75 13.44 -9.36 -1.43
N ASP A 76 12.21 -9.46 -1.95
CA ASP A 76 11.92 -10.09 -3.24
C ASP A 76 12.54 -9.32 -4.41
N ASP A 77 12.59 -7.99 -4.27
CA ASP A 77 13.25 -7.02 -5.14
C ASP A 77 14.77 -7.28 -5.30
N GLU A 78 15.38 -7.99 -4.35
CA GLU A 78 16.81 -8.28 -4.33
C GLU A 78 17.13 -9.74 -4.71
N LYS A 79 16.12 -10.56 -5.02
CA LYS A 79 16.33 -11.98 -5.33
C LYS A 79 16.92 -12.16 -6.72
N LEU A 80 17.82 -13.14 -6.85
CA LEU A 80 18.40 -13.55 -8.13
C LEU A 80 17.36 -13.71 -9.26
N LYS A 81 16.20 -14.33 -8.96
CA LYS A 81 15.12 -14.53 -9.95
C LYS A 81 14.60 -13.23 -10.58
N GLU A 82 14.57 -12.14 -9.82
CA GLU A 82 14.10 -10.83 -10.32
C GLU A 82 15.26 -10.04 -10.94
N CYS A 83 16.48 -10.24 -10.43
CA CYS A 83 17.66 -9.48 -10.84
C CYS A 83 18.42 -10.06 -12.05
N GLU A 84 18.33 -11.35 -12.35
CA GLU A 84 19.19 -12.06 -13.33
C GLU A 84 19.17 -11.43 -14.74
N GLY A 85 18.04 -10.84 -15.14
CA GLY A 85 17.88 -10.20 -16.45
C GLY A 85 18.23 -8.71 -16.51
N LEU A 86 18.54 -8.07 -15.38
CA LEU A 86 18.78 -6.62 -15.32
C LEU A 86 20.28 -6.31 -15.49
N PRO A 87 20.71 -5.38 -16.35
CA PRO A 87 22.12 -5.02 -16.42
C PRO A 87 22.50 -4.13 -15.23
N CYS A 88 23.56 -4.50 -14.50
CA CYS A 88 24.21 -3.57 -13.58
C CYS A 88 24.95 -2.48 -14.37
N ASN A 89 25.15 -1.30 -13.77
CA ASN A 89 25.99 -0.28 -14.37
C ASN A 89 27.44 -0.77 -14.44
N PRO A 90 28.05 -0.91 -15.64
CA PRO A 90 29.37 -1.51 -15.79
C PRO A 90 30.52 -0.65 -15.25
N HIS A 91 30.27 0.64 -15.00
CA HIS A 91 31.29 1.57 -14.51
C HIS A 91 31.22 1.82 -13.02
N THR A 92 30.05 1.63 -12.41
CA THR A 92 29.82 2.03 -11.03
C THR A 92 29.35 0.91 -10.13
N SER A 93 29.01 -0.28 -10.65
CA SER A 93 28.45 -1.36 -9.84
C SER A 93 28.85 -2.75 -10.31
N PHE A 94 28.74 -3.74 -9.43
CA PHE A 94 28.96 -5.16 -9.71
C PHE A 94 27.81 -6.02 -9.17
N ARG A 95 27.54 -7.13 -9.86
CA ARG A 95 26.47 -8.07 -9.50
C ARG A 95 26.95 -9.05 -8.44
N CYS A 96 26.18 -9.23 -7.37
CA CYS A 96 26.37 -10.31 -6.43
C CYS A 96 25.74 -11.62 -6.89
N ASP A 97 26.27 -12.75 -6.45
CA ASP A 97 25.74 -14.09 -6.76
C ASP A 97 24.28 -14.28 -6.31
N TYR A 98 23.87 -13.56 -5.26
CA TYR A 98 22.50 -13.61 -4.74
C TYR A 98 21.52 -12.67 -5.47
N GLY A 99 21.99 -11.81 -6.37
CA GLY A 99 21.12 -10.96 -7.20
C GLY A 99 21.63 -9.54 -7.45
N PRO A 100 21.71 -8.67 -6.44
CA PRO A 100 21.70 -7.23 -6.64
C PRO A 100 23.02 -6.61 -7.12
N CYS A 101 22.94 -5.36 -7.55
CA CYS A 101 24.05 -4.57 -8.04
C CYS A 101 24.58 -3.64 -6.93
N LEU A 102 25.79 -3.86 -6.45
CA LEU A 102 26.44 -3.02 -5.44
C LEU A 102 27.40 -2.04 -6.09
N SER A 103 27.40 -0.78 -5.64
CA SER A 103 28.34 0.26 -6.07
C SER A 103 29.51 0.46 -5.12
#